data_AF-A0A367ZI66-F1
#
_entry.id   AF-A0A367ZI66-F1
#
_cell.length_a   1.000
_cell.length_b   1.000
_cell.length_c   1.000
_cell.angle_alpha   90.00
_cell.angle_beta   90.00
_cell.angle_gamma   90.00
#
_symmetry.space_group_name_H-M   'P 1'
#
loop_
_entity.id
_entity.type
_entity.pdbx_description
1 polymer ?
#
loop_
_entity_poly.entity_id
_entity_poly.type
_entity_poly.pdbx_seq_one_letter_code
_entity_poly.pdbx_strand_id
1 'polypeptide(L)'
;MRMHTNWRTPAIILGMWWVLAVTQAVAAGVSPQDLFQAAAQIKVAAKDVRELAHRLEGIRPNPTIIDAALAKVRTLSTKIQNAKAVIIRRMQELSGKTHVWLPNEFKQIDQILDQLPFLLTTDRNLSATCDALHTLNSHLKWLHGEALYFARSAPRQ
;
A
#
# COMPACT_ATOMS: atom_id res chain seq x y z
N MET A 1 -26.02 -0.44 45.28
CA MET A 1 -24.73 0.29 45.31
C MET A 1 -23.87 -0.20 44.14
N ARG A 2 -23.12 0.71 43.51
CA ARG A 2 -22.73 0.71 42.09
C ARG A 2 -21.84 -0.46 41.63
N MET A 3 -22.26 -1.16 40.58
CA MET A 3 -21.38 -1.96 39.71
C MET A 3 -20.80 -1.02 38.63
N HIS A 4 -19.53 -0.63 38.78
CA HIS A 4 -18.80 0.09 37.74
C HIS A 4 -18.37 -0.91 36.65
N THR A 5 -19.03 -0.84 35.50
CA THR A 5 -18.58 -1.51 34.28
C THR A 5 -17.34 -0.78 33.75
N ASN A 6 -16.22 -1.50 33.63
CA ASN A 6 -14.99 -1.02 33.03
C ASN A 6 -15.12 -1.04 31.49
N TRP A 7 -15.61 0.04 30.89
CA TRP A 7 -15.75 0.22 29.43
C TRP A 7 -14.43 0.51 28.69
N ARG A 8 -13.28 0.15 29.27
CA ARG A 8 -11.96 0.61 28.81
C ARG A 8 -11.02 -0.50 28.34
N THR A 9 -11.51 -1.58 27.73
CA THR A 9 -10.60 -2.53 27.07
C THR A 9 -11.13 -3.32 25.86
N PRO A 10 -11.92 -2.78 24.91
CA PRO A 10 -12.04 -3.43 23.59
C PRO A 10 -11.00 -2.94 22.57
N ALA A 11 -10.30 -1.81 22.81
CA ALA A 11 -9.42 -1.20 21.81
C ALA A 11 -8.08 -1.93 21.60
N ILE A 12 -7.59 -2.67 22.60
CA ILE A 12 -6.29 -3.37 22.52
C ILE A 12 -6.39 -4.65 21.68
N ILE A 13 -7.57 -5.30 21.70
CA ILE A 13 -7.77 -6.57 20.97
C ILE A 13 -7.80 -6.31 19.44
N LEU A 14 -8.34 -5.19 18.98
CA LEU A 14 -8.35 -4.83 17.55
C LEU A 14 -6.95 -4.49 16.99
N GLY A 15 -6.04 -3.96 17.82
CA GLY A 15 -4.66 -3.66 17.40
C GLY A 15 -3.75 -4.89 17.30
N MET A 16 -4.01 -5.92 18.11
CA MET A 16 -3.23 -7.17 18.13
C MET A 16 -3.64 -8.19 17.07
N TRP A 17 -4.89 -8.12 16.59
CA TRP A 17 -5.38 -9.03 15.53
C TRP A 17 -4.74 -8.77 14.15
N TRP A 18 -4.24 -7.56 13.90
CA TRP A 18 -3.55 -7.25 12.64
C TRP A 18 -2.17 -7.91 12.54
N VAL A 19 -1.49 -8.15 13.67
CA VAL A 19 -0.14 -8.73 13.67
C VAL A 19 -0.20 -10.25 13.46
N LEU A 20 -1.23 -10.93 13.98
CA LEU A 20 -1.35 -12.39 13.85
C LEU A 20 -1.86 -12.85 12.48
N ALA A 21 -2.70 -12.06 11.80
CA ALA A 21 -3.13 -12.36 10.43
C ALA A 21 -1.97 -12.30 9.42
N VAL A 22 -0.94 -11.49 9.68
CA VAL A 22 0.24 -11.36 8.80
C VAL A 22 1.15 -12.59 8.89
N THR A 23 1.17 -13.32 10.00
CA THR A 23 2.10 -14.45 10.21
C THR A 23 1.53 -15.84 9.90
N GLN A 24 0.20 -16.03 9.91
CA GLN A 24 -0.38 -17.36 9.62
C GLN A 24 -0.80 -17.57 8.16
N ALA A 25 -0.74 -16.54 7.32
CA ALA A 25 -0.96 -16.66 5.88
C ALA A 25 0.23 -17.30 5.12
N VAL A 26 1.22 -17.89 5.81
CA VAL A 26 2.43 -18.43 5.17
C VAL A 26 2.22 -19.83 4.58
N ALA A 27 1.24 -20.61 5.03
CA ALA A 27 1.02 -21.99 4.56
C ALA A 27 -0.25 -22.24 3.72
N ALA A 28 -1.23 -21.33 3.73
CA ALA A 28 -2.41 -21.42 2.86
C ALA A 28 -2.16 -20.66 1.56
N GLY A 29 -2.61 -21.18 0.41
CA GLY A 29 -2.57 -20.44 -0.85
C GLY A 29 -3.31 -19.10 -0.73
N VAL A 30 -2.94 -18.11 -1.54
CA VAL A 30 -3.56 -16.78 -1.51
C VAL A 30 -5.04 -16.89 -1.87
N SER A 31 -5.90 -16.61 -0.90
CA SER A 31 -7.35 -16.68 -1.10
C SER A 31 -7.84 -15.48 -1.92
N PRO A 32 -8.99 -15.60 -2.60
CA PRO A 32 -9.63 -14.44 -3.25
C PRO A 32 -9.87 -13.28 -2.27
N GLN A 33 -10.13 -13.58 -0.99
CA GLN A 33 -10.36 -12.57 0.03
C GLN A 33 -9.08 -11.76 0.34
N ASP A 34 -7.91 -12.40 0.35
CA ASP A 34 -6.62 -11.72 0.52
C ASP A 34 -6.35 -10.75 -0.63
N LEU A 35 -6.74 -11.12 -1.86
CA LEU A 35 -6.64 -10.23 -3.03
C LEU A 35 -7.60 -9.05 -2.96
N PHE A 36 -8.84 -9.26 -2.50
CA PHE A 36 -9.77 -8.15 -2.26
C PHE A 36 -9.27 -7.20 -1.16
N GLN A 37 -8.64 -7.74 -0.11
CA GLN A 37 -8.01 -6.93 0.94
C GLN A 37 -6.80 -6.16 0.41
N ALA A 38 -5.92 -6.82 -0.36
CA ALA A 38 -4.78 -6.17 -1.01
C ALA A 38 -5.23 -5.06 -1.98
N ALA A 39 -6.25 -5.32 -2.80
CA ALA A 39 -6.87 -4.32 -3.66
C ALA A 39 -7.40 -3.13 -2.85
N ALA A 40 -8.16 -3.38 -1.78
CA ALA A 40 -8.66 -2.32 -0.91
C ALA A 40 -7.52 -1.48 -0.30
N GLN A 41 -6.44 -2.13 0.15
CA GLN A 41 -5.25 -1.44 0.67
C GLN A 41 -4.58 -0.58 -0.40
N ILE A 42 -4.45 -1.06 -1.64
CA ILE A 42 -3.88 -0.31 -2.76
C ILE A 42 -4.77 0.89 -3.12
N LYS A 43 -6.10 0.73 -3.10
CA LYS A 43 -7.03 1.84 -3.34
C LYS A 43 -6.88 2.94 -2.30
N VAL A 44 -6.76 2.57 -1.02
CA VAL A 44 -6.52 3.52 0.06
C VAL A 44 -5.14 4.17 -0.10
N ALA A 45 -4.10 3.39 -0.41
CA ALA A 45 -2.76 3.91 -0.66
C ALA A 45 -2.74 4.90 -1.84
N ALA A 46 -3.42 4.60 -2.95
CA ALA A 46 -3.53 5.50 -4.10
C ALA A 46 -4.21 6.83 -3.72
N LYS A 47 -5.26 6.77 -2.91
CA LYS A 47 -5.92 7.97 -2.37
C LYS A 47 -4.96 8.78 -1.50
N ASP A 48 -4.28 8.14 -0.56
CA ASP A 48 -3.32 8.79 0.33
C ASP A 48 -2.14 9.40 -0.43
N VAL A 49 -1.63 8.74 -1.47
CA VAL A 49 -0.56 9.25 -2.35
C VAL A 49 -1.05 10.49 -3.10
N ARG A 50 -2.26 10.45 -3.67
CA ARG A 50 -2.86 11.62 -4.34
C ARG A 50 -3.03 12.79 -3.39
N GLU A 51 -3.51 12.53 -2.18
CA GLU A 51 -3.70 13.55 -1.16
C GLU A 51 -2.36 14.15 -0.72
N LEU A 52 -1.32 13.32 -0.57
CA LEU A 52 0.03 13.80 -0.28
C LEU A 52 0.57 14.68 -1.42
N ALA A 53 0.43 14.25 -2.67
CA ALA A 53 0.86 15.05 -3.83
C ALA A 53 0.20 16.43 -3.83
N HIS A 54 -1.14 16.47 -3.68
CA HIS A 54 -1.88 17.71 -3.69
C HIS A 54 -1.57 18.62 -2.50
N ARG A 55 -1.22 18.04 -1.34
CA ARG A 55 -0.76 18.82 -0.19
C ARG A 55 0.63 19.40 -0.38
N LEU A 56 1.51 18.74 -1.13
CA LEU A 56 2.88 19.23 -1.37
C LEU A 56 2.95 20.18 -2.58
N GLU A 57 1.94 20.14 -3.45
CA GLU A 57 1.82 20.98 -4.63
C GLU A 57 1.83 22.48 -4.27
N GLY A 58 2.80 23.21 -4.82
CA GLY A 58 2.95 24.65 -4.57
C GLY A 58 3.46 25.04 -3.18
N ILE A 59 3.78 24.06 -2.31
CA ILE A 59 4.35 24.33 -0.99
C ILE A 59 5.87 24.45 -1.07
N ARG A 60 6.43 25.47 -0.40
CA ARG A 60 7.88 25.56 -0.21
C ARG A 60 8.35 24.52 0.82
N PRO A 61 9.39 23.72 0.50
CA PRO A 61 9.92 22.75 1.43
C PRO A 61 10.42 23.42 2.71
N ASN A 62 10.03 22.87 3.85
CA ASN A 62 10.59 23.19 5.16
C ASN A 62 10.78 21.89 5.97
N PRO A 63 11.66 21.89 6.99
CA PRO A 63 12.00 20.66 7.71
C PRO A 63 10.79 19.92 8.28
N THR A 64 9.83 20.64 8.89
CA THR A 64 8.64 20.05 9.48
C THR A 64 7.74 19.37 8.44
N ILE A 65 7.56 19.99 7.28
CA ILE A 65 6.75 19.43 6.18
C ILE A 65 7.47 18.22 5.56
N ILE A 66 8.79 18.30 5.37
CA ILE A 66 9.59 17.20 4.86
C ILE A 66 9.52 16.00 5.81
N ASP A 67 9.71 16.20 7.12
CA ASP A 67 9.65 15.11 8.11
C ASP A 67 8.27 14.46 8.17
N ALA A 68 7.20 15.26 8.13
CA ALA A 68 5.83 14.76 8.07
C ALA A 68 5.57 13.97 6.78
N ALA A 69 6.04 14.48 5.64
CA ALA A 69 5.92 13.81 4.35
C ALA A 69 6.72 12.50 4.31
N LEU A 70 7.95 12.48 4.86
CA LEU A 70 8.78 11.28 4.97
C LEU A 70 8.10 10.20 5.83
N ALA A 71 7.53 10.58 6.98
CA ALA A 71 6.79 9.66 7.82
C ALA A 71 5.58 9.07 7.08
N LYS A 72 4.86 9.90 6.30
CA LYS A 72 3.74 9.46 5.46
C LYS A 72 4.20 8.53 4.33
N VAL A 73 5.29 8.86 3.64
CA VAL A 73 5.87 8.03 2.57
C VAL A 73 6.32 6.67 3.11
N ARG A 74 6.99 6.61 4.28
CA ARG A 74 7.35 5.34 4.92
C ARG A 74 6.13 4.47 5.19
N THR A 75 5.08 5.06 5.76
CA THR A 75 3.82 4.36 6.04
C THR A 75 3.17 3.85 4.75
N LEU A 76 3.18 4.66 3.68
CA LEU A 76 2.63 4.27 2.39
C LEU A 76 3.45 3.16 1.75
N SER A 77 4.78 3.25 1.79
CA SER A 77 5.68 2.23 1.27
C SER A 77 5.40 0.87 1.91
N THR A 78 5.34 0.79 3.25
CA THR A 78 5.00 -0.47 3.93
C THR A 78 3.65 -1.05 3.48
N LYS A 79 2.61 -0.20 3.39
CA LYS A 79 1.28 -0.66 2.93
C LYS A 79 1.29 -1.18 1.51
N ILE A 80 1.95 -0.46 0.60
CA ILE A 80 2.05 -0.82 -0.81
C ILE A 80 2.85 -2.11 -0.98
N GLN A 81 3.99 -2.24 -0.30
CA GLN A 81 4.83 -3.45 -0.34
C GLN A 81 4.08 -4.69 0.17
N ASN A 82 3.34 -4.57 1.27
CA ASN A 82 2.55 -5.68 1.81
C ASN A 82 1.45 -6.13 0.83
N ALA A 83 0.68 -5.18 0.28
CA ALA A 83 -0.36 -5.51 -0.69
C ALA A 83 0.22 -6.10 -1.98
N LYS A 84 1.35 -5.55 -2.45
CA LYS A 84 2.10 -6.06 -3.61
C LYS A 84 2.56 -7.50 -3.40
N ALA A 85 3.10 -7.83 -2.23
CA ALA A 85 3.57 -9.18 -1.91
C ALA A 85 2.43 -10.21 -1.99
N VAL A 86 1.23 -9.87 -1.53
CA VAL A 86 0.04 -10.73 -1.65
C VAL A 86 -0.30 -11.00 -3.12
N ILE A 87 -0.30 -9.95 -3.95
CA ILE A 87 -0.60 -10.07 -5.39
C ILE A 87 0.47 -10.90 -6.10
N ILE A 88 1.76 -10.62 -5.87
CA ILE A 88 2.88 -11.37 -6.44
C ILE A 88 2.78 -12.85 -6.09
N ARG A 89 2.51 -13.16 -4.81
CA ARG A 89 2.36 -14.55 -4.37
C ARG A 89 1.22 -15.26 -5.10
N ARG A 90 0.07 -14.59 -5.27
CA ARG A 90 -1.04 -15.15 -6.06
C ARG A 90 -0.63 -15.39 -7.51
N MET A 91 0.07 -14.45 -8.13
CA MET A 91 0.55 -14.63 -9.49
C MET A 91 1.48 -15.83 -9.61
N GLN A 92 2.38 -16.04 -8.64
CA GLN A 92 3.27 -17.18 -8.61
C GLN A 92 2.50 -18.51 -8.48
N GLU A 93 1.41 -18.54 -7.72
CA GLU A 93 0.51 -19.71 -7.65
C GLU A 93 -0.19 -19.99 -8.99
N LEU A 94 -0.60 -18.96 -9.72
CA LEU A 94 -1.21 -19.10 -11.05
C LEU A 94 -0.16 -19.43 -12.14
N SER A 95 1.11 -19.10 -11.90
CA SER A 95 2.25 -19.24 -12.83
C SER A 95 2.63 -20.68 -13.16
N GLY A 96 1.94 -21.71 -12.64
CA GLY A 96 2.07 -23.07 -13.15
C GLY A 96 1.77 -23.19 -14.67
N LYS A 97 1.07 -22.22 -15.28
CA LYS A 97 0.75 -22.21 -16.72
C LYS A 97 0.85 -20.87 -17.47
N THR A 98 1.07 -19.74 -16.81
CA THR A 98 1.09 -18.41 -17.47
C THR A 98 2.25 -17.57 -16.95
N HIS A 99 3.36 -17.65 -17.67
CA HIS A 99 4.47 -16.71 -17.53
C HIS A 99 4.12 -15.41 -18.26
N VAL A 100 4.68 -14.29 -17.78
CA VAL A 100 4.48 -12.91 -18.26
C VAL A 100 3.14 -12.35 -17.73
N TRP A 101 3.11 -11.35 -16.83
CA TRP A 101 2.72 -10.01 -17.30
C TRP A 101 2.94 -8.82 -16.33
N LEU A 102 3.53 -8.95 -15.14
CA LEU A 102 3.64 -7.81 -14.18
C LEU A 102 5.05 -7.42 -13.62
N PRO A 103 6.22 -7.92 -14.07
CA PRO A 103 7.49 -7.56 -13.41
C PRO A 103 7.84 -6.06 -13.48
N ASN A 104 7.48 -5.40 -14.58
CA ASN A 104 7.94 -4.04 -14.86
C ASN A 104 7.21 -3.00 -14.02
N GLU A 105 5.90 -3.14 -13.83
CA GLU A 105 5.08 -2.19 -13.08
C GLU A 105 5.37 -2.31 -11.58
N PHE A 106 5.61 -3.52 -11.07
CA PHE A 106 6.09 -3.70 -9.70
C PHE A 106 7.45 -3.05 -9.48
N LYS A 107 8.37 -3.20 -10.43
CA LYS A 107 9.68 -2.56 -10.38
C LYS A 107 9.58 -1.04 -10.42
N GLN A 108 8.67 -0.49 -11.23
CA GLN A 108 8.43 0.96 -11.29
C GLN A 108 7.87 1.49 -9.96
N ILE A 109 6.92 0.78 -9.34
CA ILE A 109 6.39 1.14 -8.02
C ILE A 109 7.52 1.16 -6.99
N ASP A 110 8.38 0.13 -6.97
CA ASP A 110 9.51 0.04 -6.04
C ASP A 110 10.51 1.18 -6.24
N GLN A 111 10.89 1.43 -7.49
CA GLN A 111 11.81 2.51 -7.84
C GLN A 111 11.28 3.88 -7.39
N ILE A 112 9.98 4.15 -7.58
CA ILE A 112 9.39 5.42 -7.14
C ILE A 112 9.39 5.50 -5.60
N LEU A 113 8.98 4.42 -4.92
CA LEU A 113 8.97 4.38 -3.45
C LEU A 113 10.35 4.60 -2.83
N ASP A 114 11.40 4.05 -3.45
CA ASP A 114 12.78 4.20 -3.00
C ASP A 114 13.34 5.61 -3.28
N GLN A 115 12.89 6.25 -4.37
CA GLN A 115 13.30 7.60 -4.75
C GLN A 115 12.61 8.70 -3.92
N LEU A 116 11.36 8.49 -3.50
CA LEU A 116 10.56 9.51 -2.81
C LEU A 116 11.23 10.13 -1.57
N PRO A 117 11.89 9.37 -0.67
CA PRO A 117 12.61 9.95 0.45
C PRO A 117 13.74 10.89 0.03
N PHE A 118 14.49 10.51 -1.00
CA PHE A 118 15.56 11.35 -1.55
C PHE A 118 14.97 12.63 -2.14
N LEU A 119 13.98 12.50 -3.04
CA LEU A 119 13.30 13.63 -3.67
C LEU A 119 12.75 14.62 -2.64
N LEU A 120 12.08 14.13 -1.60
CA LEU A 120 11.54 14.98 -0.52
C LEU A 120 12.60 15.83 0.18
N THR A 121 13.84 15.36 0.27
CA THR A 121 14.93 16.07 0.95
C THR A 121 15.75 16.98 0.03
N THR A 122 15.81 16.66 -1.26
CA THR A 122 16.66 17.37 -2.23
C THR A 122 15.90 18.33 -3.14
N ASP A 123 14.60 18.10 -3.32
CA ASP A 123 13.76 18.87 -4.24
C ASP A 123 13.41 20.24 -3.64
N ARG A 124 13.90 21.30 -4.29
CA ARG A 124 13.76 22.68 -3.80
C ARG A 124 12.34 23.23 -3.90
N ASN A 125 11.50 22.66 -4.76
CA ASN A 125 10.12 23.10 -4.96
C ASN A 125 9.10 21.97 -4.84
N LEU A 126 9.55 20.77 -4.45
CA LEU A 126 8.72 19.55 -4.35
C LEU A 126 8.02 19.15 -5.67
N SER A 127 8.38 19.75 -6.81
CA SER A 127 7.74 19.47 -8.10
C SER A 127 8.05 18.04 -8.56
N ALA A 128 9.31 17.62 -8.50
CA ALA A 128 9.70 16.26 -8.88
C ALA A 128 9.12 15.23 -7.90
N THR A 129 9.01 15.61 -6.62
CA THR A 129 8.30 14.80 -5.61
C THR A 129 6.82 14.62 -5.98
N CYS A 130 6.13 15.70 -6.34
CA CYS A 130 4.73 15.66 -6.76
C CYS A 130 4.55 14.82 -8.03
N ASP A 131 5.40 14.99 -9.03
CA ASP A 131 5.37 14.20 -10.27
C ASP A 131 5.57 12.70 -10.00
N ALA A 132 6.52 12.36 -9.12
CA ALA A 132 6.74 10.99 -8.68
C ALA A 132 5.51 10.42 -7.95
N LEU A 133 4.88 11.19 -7.04
CA LEU A 133 3.66 10.78 -6.36
C LEU A 133 2.47 10.62 -7.32
N HIS A 134 2.32 11.50 -8.32
CA HIS A 134 1.29 11.38 -9.35
C HIS A 134 1.50 10.12 -10.20
N THR A 135 2.75 9.84 -10.57
CA THR A 135 3.12 8.62 -11.30
C THR A 135 2.84 7.38 -10.46
N LEU A 136 3.24 7.37 -9.20
CA LEU A 136 2.94 6.29 -8.25
C LEU A 136 1.42 6.05 -8.13
N ASN A 137 0.62 7.10 -7.98
CA ASN A 137 -0.83 7.00 -7.91
C ASN A 137 -1.42 6.33 -9.17
N SER A 138 -0.91 6.65 -10.36
CA SER A 138 -1.34 6.00 -11.60
C SER A 138 -1.00 4.50 -11.61
N HIS A 139 0.21 4.11 -11.22
CA HIS A 139 0.59 2.71 -11.09
C HIS A 139 -0.25 1.96 -10.04
N LEU A 140 -0.54 2.59 -8.90
CA LEU A 140 -1.39 1.99 -7.86
C LEU A 140 -2.83 1.81 -8.34
N LYS A 141 -3.40 2.75 -9.10
CA LYS A 141 -4.73 2.59 -9.68
C LYS A 141 -4.80 1.43 -10.66
N TRP A 142 -3.78 1.31 -11.51
CA TRP A 142 -3.66 0.18 -12.42
C TRP A 142 -3.54 -1.15 -11.64
N LEU A 143 -2.66 -1.21 -10.64
CA LEU A 143 -2.46 -2.40 -9.82
C LEU A 143 -3.71 -2.80 -9.04
N HIS A 144 -4.48 -1.82 -8.57
CA HIS A 144 -5.79 -2.07 -7.97
C HIS A 144 -6.77 -2.73 -8.95
N GLY A 145 -6.79 -2.29 -10.22
CA GLY A 145 -7.58 -2.92 -11.27
C GLY A 145 -7.19 -4.38 -11.49
N GLU A 146 -5.89 -4.63 -11.61
CA GLU A 146 -5.33 -5.98 -11.76
C GLU A 146 -5.66 -6.88 -10.56
N ALA A 147 -5.47 -6.39 -9.34
CA ALA A 147 -5.78 -7.14 -8.12
C ALA A 147 -7.26 -7.56 -8.08
N LEU A 148 -8.18 -6.66 -8.47
CA LEU A 148 -9.61 -6.99 -8.58
C LEU A 148 -9.90 -7.99 -9.70
N TYR A 149 -9.21 -7.87 -10.83
CA TYR A 149 -9.32 -8.84 -11.93
C TYR A 149 -8.91 -10.24 -11.47
N PHE A 150 -7.75 -10.39 -10.81
CA PHE A 150 -7.30 -11.68 -10.27
C PHE A 150 -8.21 -12.21 -9.16
N ALA A 151 -8.71 -11.35 -8.27
CA ALA A 151 -9.64 -11.74 -7.21
C ALA A 151 -10.95 -12.32 -7.77
N ARG A 152 -11.45 -11.76 -8.88
CA ARG A 152 -12.70 -12.21 -9.54
C ARG A 152 -12.51 -13.43 -10.43
N SER A 153 -11.34 -13.56 -11.04
CA SER A 153 -11.00 -14.66 -11.95
C SER A 153 -10.58 -15.93 -11.22
N ALA A 154 -10.29 -15.84 -9.91
CA ALA A 154 -10.05 -17.00 -9.09
C ALA A 154 -11.35 -17.85 -8.99
N PRO A 155 -11.26 -19.18 -9.14
CA PRO A 155 -12.44 -20.04 -9.01
C PRO A 155 -13.05 -19.85 -7.62
N ARG A 156 -14.36 -19.57 -7.59
CA ARG A 156 -15.14 -19.60 -6.36
C ARG A 156 -15.13 -21.06 -5.90
N GLN A 157 -14.42 -21.33 -4.80
CA GLN A 157 -14.54 -22.61 -4.12
C GLN A 157 -15.97 -22.80 -3.62
#